data_AF-A0A4Q2Y4B5-F1
#
_entry.id   AF-A0A4Q2Y4B5-F1
#
_cell.length_a   1.000
_cell.length_b   1.000
_cell.length_c   1.000
_cell.angle_alpha   90.00
_cell.angle_beta   90.00
_cell.angle_gamma   90.00
#
_symmetry.space_group_name_H-M   'P 1'
#
loop_
_entity.id
_entity.type
_entity.pdbx_description
1 polymer ?
#
loop_
_entity_poly.entity_id
_entity_poly.type
_entity_poly.pdbx_seq_one_letter_code
_entity_poly.pdbx_strand_id
1 'polypeptide(L)'
;MIQAVTVLLVAAGGIAWFSMRGNSGRPDETSGAESGTSLRTKAEQRASAGLDRDRRRQEAIADAAQMRYEQLLEIYPDMRPEFRDVPDAANGFLQFLLLAESKEVPELPREIDDMFFDKAPWDPVKFEAWLAENKDQLDEIVRIAELPEQSAKGIDFDRFCNGARLTTAYGKILNGSALLAFGKGDQASALRYAKAAIRLGDHLTGVEAPSMLGKVIAQGYRGSLRDLFANSMLPALSNDPQALQTWREVLFQKQDTAADYGQLLTGEWNNLIRANVLPAMLGAENSQPGAPSFDVPDPDAYFQQYTEATRRLAASFAKAGPGRIDLSQSDLEFPESGIDAKTLHVLQETGKMYRGLFKAFGIRTTKEAMISAAIAIQLGEDAGVDPVSGNPFQWDATSRTLTSPAGMGDPDSIQLR
;
A
#
# COMPACT_ATOMS: atom_id res chain seq x y z
N MET A 1 19.50 2.54 -2.20
CA MET A 1 18.35 1.62 -2.39
C MET A 1 17.48 1.48 -1.13
N ILE A 2 18.05 1.29 0.06
CA ILE A 2 17.32 1.17 1.35
C ILE A 2 16.52 2.44 1.74
N GLN A 3 16.98 3.63 1.38
CA GLN A 3 16.37 4.89 1.83
C GLN A 3 14.94 5.13 1.30
N ALA A 4 14.59 4.69 0.09
CA ALA A 4 13.26 4.98 -0.48
C ALA A 4 12.11 4.19 0.19
N VAL A 5 12.34 2.91 0.53
CA VAL A 5 11.36 2.06 1.21
C VAL A 5 11.26 2.42 2.70
N THR A 6 12.38 2.77 3.35
CA THR A 6 12.37 3.29 4.72
C THR A 6 11.69 4.67 4.79
N VAL A 7 11.87 5.54 3.78
CA VAL A 7 11.17 6.83 3.70
C VAL A 7 9.67 6.65 3.42
N LEU A 8 9.26 5.69 2.59
CA LEU A 8 7.85 5.34 2.38
C LEU A 8 7.17 4.83 3.66
N LEU A 9 7.86 3.99 4.45
CA LEU A 9 7.35 3.49 5.73
C LEU A 9 7.38 4.53 6.86
N VAL A 10 8.30 5.51 6.82
CA VAL A 10 8.36 6.62 7.80
C VAL A 10 7.37 7.73 7.44
N ALA A 11 7.11 8.00 6.15
CA ALA A 11 6.11 8.97 5.69
C ALA A 11 4.67 8.43 5.83
N ALA A 12 4.42 7.17 5.45
CA ALA A 12 3.19 6.46 5.82
C ALA A 12 3.11 6.23 7.34
N GLY A 13 4.27 6.21 7.99
CA GLY A 13 4.43 6.14 9.43
C GLY A 13 3.75 7.27 10.18
N GLY A 14 3.35 8.41 9.59
CA GLY A 14 2.55 9.40 10.32
C GLY A 14 1.20 8.83 10.78
N ILE A 15 0.31 8.53 9.84
CA ILE A 15 -1.03 7.98 10.12
C ILE A 15 -0.97 6.55 10.64
N ALA A 16 -0.02 5.77 10.11
CA ALA A 16 0.13 4.40 10.56
C ALA A 16 0.68 4.37 11.99
N TRP A 17 1.69 5.16 12.39
CA TRP A 17 2.18 5.22 13.79
C TRP A 17 1.10 5.72 14.77
N PHE A 18 0.19 6.60 14.33
CA PHE A 18 -0.99 6.99 15.12
C PHE A 18 -2.03 5.87 15.28
N SER A 19 -2.14 4.96 14.31
CA SER A 19 -3.06 3.80 14.31
C SER A 19 -2.41 2.46 14.75
N MET A 20 -1.08 2.40 14.89
CA MET A 20 -0.26 1.16 14.93
C MET A 20 0.01 0.58 16.32
N ARG A 21 -0.64 1.06 17.38
CA ARG A 21 -0.55 0.44 18.73
C ARG A 21 -1.88 -0.16 19.17
N GLY A 22 -2.36 -1.11 18.37
CA GLY A 22 -3.37 -2.08 18.79
C GLY A 22 -2.85 -2.93 19.96
N ASN A 23 -3.70 -3.03 20.98
CA ASN A 23 -3.51 -3.65 22.29
C ASN A 23 -2.91 -5.07 22.25
N SER A 24 -1.63 -5.22 22.63
CA SER A 24 -1.01 -6.53 22.95
C SER A 24 -0.50 -6.61 24.39
N GLY A 25 -1.09 -5.82 25.29
CA GLY A 25 -0.83 -5.89 26.73
C GLY A 25 -1.52 -7.10 27.36
N ARG A 26 -0.93 -8.27 27.28
CA ARG A 26 -1.24 -9.39 28.19
C ARG A 26 -0.66 -9.04 29.57
N PRO A 27 -1.45 -8.99 30.66
CA PRO A 27 -0.88 -8.83 31.99
C PRO A 27 -0.18 -10.15 32.37
N ASP A 28 1.09 -10.07 32.73
CA ASP A 28 1.81 -11.17 33.39
C ASP A 28 1.19 -11.42 34.78
N GLU A 29 0.46 -12.53 34.90
CA GLU A 29 0.02 -13.05 36.19
C GLU A 29 1.20 -13.73 36.88
N THR A 30 1.86 -13.00 37.79
CA THR A 30 2.70 -13.62 38.83
C THR A 30 1.88 -13.86 40.09
N SER A 31 1.86 -15.12 40.49
CA SER A 31 1.11 -15.68 41.60
C SER A 31 1.66 -15.26 42.96
N GLY A 32 0.77 -14.73 43.81
CA GLY A 32 0.94 -14.67 45.26
C GLY A 32 -0.42 -14.90 45.91
N ALA A 33 -0.67 -16.13 46.36
CA ALA A 33 -1.88 -16.48 47.09
C ALA A 33 -1.74 -16.05 48.55
N GLU A 34 -2.69 -15.27 49.07
CA GLU A 34 -3.36 -15.50 50.37
C GLU A 34 -4.48 -14.46 50.63
N SER A 35 -5.67 -14.98 50.95
CA SER A 35 -6.89 -14.29 51.45
C SER A 35 -7.37 -13.01 50.72
N GLY A 36 -8.16 -13.16 49.64
CA GLY A 36 -8.68 -11.99 48.91
C GLY A 36 -9.93 -12.22 48.04
N THR A 37 -10.68 -13.30 48.27
CA THR A 37 -11.70 -13.80 47.33
C THR A 37 -12.88 -12.84 47.12
N SER A 38 -13.12 -11.86 48.01
CA SER A 38 -14.22 -10.87 47.87
C SER A 38 -13.80 -9.56 47.19
N LEU A 39 -12.53 -9.16 47.30
CA LEU A 39 -12.03 -7.91 46.70
C LEU A 39 -11.62 -8.14 45.24
N ARG A 40 -11.10 -9.33 44.93
CA ARG A 40 -10.73 -9.73 43.58
C ARG A 40 -11.94 -9.80 42.64
N THR A 41 -13.07 -10.36 43.08
CA THR A 41 -14.31 -10.37 42.28
C THR A 41 -14.89 -8.98 42.05
N LYS A 42 -14.78 -8.06 43.03
CA LYS A 42 -15.24 -6.67 42.87
C LYS A 42 -14.34 -5.87 41.93
N ALA A 43 -13.03 -6.13 41.93
CA ALA A 43 -12.09 -5.54 40.99
C ALA A 43 -12.32 -6.07 39.57
N GLU A 44 -12.52 -7.38 39.42
CA GLU A 44 -12.86 -8.03 38.14
C GLU A 44 -14.22 -7.55 37.60
N GLN A 45 -15.24 -7.40 38.44
CA GLN A 45 -16.55 -6.85 38.05
C GLN A 45 -16.49 -5.37 37.66
N ARG A 46 -15.64 -4.57 38.32
CA ARG A 46 -15.40 -3.17 37.93
C ARG A 46 -14.61 -3.06 36.63
N ALA A 47 -13.64 -3.96 36.43
CA ALA A 47 -12.88 -4.05 35.19
C ALA A 47 -13.78 -4.48 34.02
N SER A 48 -14.61 -5.51 34.20
CA SER A 48 -15.57 -5.94 33.16
C SER A 48 -16.62 -4.89 32.85
N ALA A 49 -17.15 -4.19 33.86
CA ALA A 49 -18.08 -3.08 33.67
C ALA A 49 -17.43 -1.85 32.99
N GLY A 50 -16.13 -1.63 33.21
CA GLY A 50 -15.33 -0.64 32.49
C GLY A 50 -15.21 -1.00 31.00
N LEU A 51 -14.80 -2.23 30.70
CA LEU A 51 -14.70 -2.75 29.33
C LEU A 51 -16.02 -2.67 28.57
N ASP A 52 -17.14 -3.02 29.21
CA ASP A 52 -18.47 -2.89 28.60
C ASP A 52 -18.88 -1.44 28.34
N ARG A 53 -18.49 -0.51 29.22
CA ARG A 53 -18.74 0.92 29.02
C ARG A 53 -17.92 1.46 27.85
N ASP A 54 -16.64 1.10 27.78
CA ASP A 54 -15.74 1.54 26.72
C ASP A 54 -16.19 1.00 25.36
N ARG A 55 -16.59 -0.28 25.30
CA ARG A 55 -17.15 -0.89 24.10
C ARG A 55 -18.41 -0.17 23.61
N ARG A 56 -19.37 0.11 24.51
CA ARG A 56 -20.58 0.86 24.15
C ARG A 56 -20.27 2.28 23.69
N ARG A 57 -19.28 2.93 24.30
CA ARG A 57 -18.82 4.27 23.86
C ARG A 57 -18.23 4.19 22.45
N GLN A 58 -17.40 3.19 22.17
CA GLN A 58 -16.82 2.97 20.83
C GLN A 58 -17.89 2.68 19.78
N GLU A 59 -18.86 1.81 20.09
CA GLU A 59 -20.01 1.52 19.22
C GLU A 59 -20.82 2.81 18.94
N ALA A 60 -21.13 3.61 19.96
CA ALA A 60 -21.85 4.87 19.79
C ALA A 60 -21.08 5.91 18.95
N ILE A 61 -19.75 5.98 19.10
CA ILE A 61 -18.91 6.85 18.27
C ILE A 61 -18.89 6.36 16.82
N ALA A 62 -18.78 5.04 16.59
CA ALA A 62 -18.79 4.46 15.25
C ALA A 62 -20.13 4.74 14.53
N ASP A 63 -21.25 4.57 15.21
CA ASP A 63 -22.58 4.86 14.66
C ASP A 63 -22.73 6.35 14.32
N ALA A 64 -22.32 7.24 15.22
CA ALA A 64 -22.36 8.69 14.99
C ALA A 64 -21.42 9.12 13.84
N ALA A 65 -20.24 8.52 13.74
CA ALA A 65 -19.30 8.75 12.65
C ALA A 65 -19.91 8.30 11.31
N GLN A 66 -20.53 7.12 11.26
CA GLN A 66 -21.19 6.63 10.05
C GLN A 66 -22.36 7.54 9.63
N MET A 67 -23.19 8.00 10.58
CA MET A 67 -24.26 8.94 10.28
C MET A 67 -23.74 10.26 9.70
N ARG A 68 -22.68 10.83 10.30
CA ARG A 68 -22.09 12.07 9.81
C ARG A 68 -21.40 11.88 8.45
N TYR A 69 -20.79 10.73 8.23
CA TYR A 69 -20.20 10.37 6.94
C TYR A 69 -21.24 10.32 5.82
N GLU A 70 -22.41 9.71 6.05
CA GLU A 70 -23.48 9.72 5.04
C GLU A 70 -23.98 11.14 4.73
N GLN A 71 -24.09 12.02 5.74
CA GLN A 71 -24.42 13.44 5.52
C GLN A 71 -23.37 14.14 4.66
N LEU A 72 -22.08 13.87 4.87
CA LEU A 72 -21.01 14.43 4.04
C LEU A 72 -21.10 13.93 2.60
N LEU A 73 -21.48 12.66 2.39
CA LEU A 73 -21.69 12.12 1.05
C LEU A 73 -22.95 12.68 0.35
N GLU A 74 -23.95 13.18 1.09
CA GLU A 74 -25.06 13.95 0.51
C GLU A 74 -24.59 15.34 0.04
N ILE A 75 -23.67 15.97 0.77
CA ILE A 75 -23.07 17.27 0.41
C ILE A 75 -22.06 17.11 -0.74
N TYR A 76 -21.31 16.01 -0.76
CA TYR A 76 -20.26 15.70 -1.74
C TYR A 76 -20.52 14.37 -2.45
N PRO A 77 -21.56 14.31 -3.33
CA PRO A 77 -21.99 13.06 -3.95
C PRO A 77 -20.94 12.43 -4.87
N ASP A 78 -20.05 13.23 -5.46
CA ASP A 78 -18.92 12.77 -6.28
C ASP A 78 -17.84 12.03 -5.47
N MET A 79 -17.85 12.15 -4.15
CA MET A 79 -16.95 11.39 -3.28
C MET A 79 -17.50 10.00 -2.93
N ARG A 80 -18.76 9.68 -3.26
CA ARG A 80 -19.37 8.41 -2.88
C ARG A 80 -18.77 7.25 -3.70
N PRO A 81 -18.19 6.22 -3.06
CA PRO A 81 -17.71 5.04 -3.77
C PRO A 81 -18.89 4.19 -4.25
N GLU A 82 -18.81 3.74 -5.51
CA GLU A 82 -19.78 2.81 -6.11
C GLU A 82 -19.28 1.38 -5.98
N PHE A 83 -19.63 0.71 -4.88
CA PHE A 83 -19.17 -0.65 -4.60
C PHE A 83 -19.81 -1.69 -5.53
N ARG A 84 -18.99 -2.56 -6.13
CA ARG A 84 -19.47 -3.69 -6.92
C ARG A 84 -20.01 -4.80 -6.02
N ASP A 85 -21.00 -5.52 -6.53
CA ASP A 85 -21.52 -6.75 -5.93
C ASP A 85 -20.72 -7.96 -6.43
N VAL A 86 -19.64 -8.29 -5.73
CA VAL A 86 -18.78 -9.45 -6.04
C VAL A 86 -19.07 -10.57 -5.03
N PRO A 87 -19.44 -11.78 -5.45
CA PRO A 87 -19.61 -12.92 -4.54
C PRO A 87 -18.35 -13.19 -3.72
N ASP A 88 -18.50 -13.53 -2.44
CA ASP A 88 -17.37 -13.72 -1.50
C ASP A 88 -16.28 -14.66 -2.02
N ALA A 89 -16.66 -15.76 -2.68
CA ALA A 89 -15.73 -16.75 -3.24
C ALA A 89 -14.96 -16.24 -4.47
N ALA A 90 -15.50 -15.24 -5.19
CA ALA A 90 -14.88 -14.62 -6.34
C ALA A 90 -14.10 -13.33 -5.98
N ASN A 91 -14.38 -12.75 -4.81
CA ASN A 91 -13.75 -11.52 -4.33
C ASN A 91 -12.33 -11.79 -3.83
N GLY A 92 -11.33 -11.62 -4.70
CA GLY A 92 -9.91 -11.81 -4.41
C GLY A 92 -9.42 -10.96 -3.25
N PHE A 93 -9.90 -9.72 -3.12
CA PHE A 93 -9.55 -8.87 -1.99
C PHE A 93 -10.07 -9.41 -0.66
N LEU A 94 -11.32 -9.89 -0.61
CA LEU A 94 -11.87 -10.53 0.60
C LEU A 94 -11.15 -11.84 0.94
N GLN A 95 -10.97 -12.73 -0.05
CA GLN A 95 -10.30 -14.02 0.14
C GLN A 95 -8.89 -13.83 0.70
N PHE A 96 -8.21 -12.79 0.23
CA PHE A 96 -6.92 -12.38 0.71
C PHE A 96 -6.91 -11.87 2.15
N LEU A 97 -7.89 -11.07 2.56
CA LEU A 97 -8.04 -10.67 3.97
C LEU A 97 -8.32 -11.87 4.86
N LEU A 98 -9.18 -12.80 4.42
CA LEU A 98 -9.46 -14.03 5.15
C LEU A 98 -8.22 -14.90 5.32
N LEU A 99 -7.39 -15.01 4.29
CA LEU A 99 -6.10 -15.69 4.40
C LEU A 99 -5.21 -14.98 5.42
N ALA A 100 -5.09 -13.65 5.35
CA ALA A 100 -4.31 -12.85 6.30
C ALA A 100 -4.79 -13.00 7.76
N GLU A 101 -6.09 -13.13 7.97
CA GLU A 101 -6.70 -13.32 9.29
C GLU A 101 -6.58 -14.77 9.83
N SER A 102 -6.23 -15.72 8.95
CA SER A 102 -6.06 -17.11 9.33
C SER A 102 -4.78 -17.31 10.16
N LYS A 103 -4.77 -18.34 11.00
CA LYS A 103 -3.54 -18.79 11.70
C LYS A 103 -2.60 -19.61 10.81
N GLU A 104 -3.00 -19.84 9.56
CA GLU A 104 -2.31 -20.72 8.61
C GLU A 104 -1.35 -19.93 7.70
N VAL A 105 -1.26 -18.61 7.92
CA VAL A 105 -0.31 -17.73 7.22
C VAL A 105 1.11 -18.13 7.58
N PRO A 106 1.92 -18.57 6.61
CA PRO A 106 3.28 -18.94 6.91
C PRO A 106 4.10 -17.66 7.07
N GLU A 107 4.63 -17.46 8.28
CA GLU A 107 5.62 -16.41 8.51
C GLU A 107 6.94 -16.82 7.82
N LEU A 108 7.50 -15.93 7.01
CA LEU A 108 8.85 -16.13 6.49
C LEU A 108 9.82 -16.12 7.67
N PRO A 109 10.60 -17.19 7.88
CA PRO A 109 11.69 -17.17 8.85
C PRO A 109 12.57 -15.96 8.59
N ARG A 110 13.00 -15.27 9.65
CA ARG A 110 13.80 -14.04 9.53
C ARG A 110 14.99 -14.18 8.58
N GLU A 111 15.64 -15.34 8.60
CA GLU A 111 16.79 -15.63 7.76
C GLU A 111 16.45 -15.65 6.26
N ILE A 112 15.22 -16.05 5.91
CA ILE A 112 14.69 -15.98 4.54
C ILE A 112 14.23 -14.56 4.24
N ASP A 113 13.55 -13.91 5.18
CA ASP A 113 13.07 -12.53 5.02
C ASP A 113 14.21 -11.54 4.74
N ASP A 114 15.34 -11.71 5.42
CA ASP A 114 16.54 -10.87 5.25
C ASP A 114 17.16 -10.98 3.84
N MET A 115 16.89 -12.06 3.08
CA MET A 115 17.34 -12.20 1.68
C MET A 115 16.63 -11.23 0.73
N PHE A 116 15.39 -10.83 1.04
CA PHE A 116 14.61 -9.91 0.22
C PHE A 116 14.93 -8.43 0.48
N PHE A 117 15.77 -8.14 1.48
CA PHE A 117 16.15 -6.79 1.90
C PHE A 117 17.65 -6.50 1.72
N ASP A 118 18.36 -7.31 0.94
CA ASP A 118 19.82 -7.23 0.75
C ASP A 118 20.60 -7.30 2.08
N LYS A 119 19.99 -7.85 3.15
CA LYS A 119 20.64 -8.07 4.45
C LYS A 119 21.35 -9.41 4.49
N ALA A 120 20.96 -10.33 3.61
CA ALA A 120 21.59 -11.62 3.39
C ALA A 120 21.62 -11.91 1.88
N PRO A 121 22.61 -12.68 1.39
CA PRO A 121 22.61 -13.15 0.00
C PRO A 121 21.45 -14.12 -0.25
N TRP A 122 20.95 -14.16 -1.49
CA TRP A 122 19.92 -15.12 -1.92
C TRP A 122 20.45 -16.56 -1.83
N ASP A 123 19.72 -17.42 -1.11
CA ASP A 123 19.98 -18.86 -1.01
C ASP A 123 18.78 -19.65 -1.56
N PRO A 124 18.86 -20.14 -2.81
CA PRO A 124 17.75 -20.84 -3.44
C PRO A 124 17.45 -22.19 -2.78
N VAL A 125 18.45 -22.86 -2.17
CA VAL A 125 18.28 -24.16 -1.53
C VAL A 125 17.47 -24.00 -0.25
N LYS A 126 17.78 -22.98 0.54
CA LYS A 126 17.05 -22.70 1.77
C LYS A 126 15.62 -22.27 1.50
N PHE A 127 15.42 -21.41 0.51
CA PHE A 127 14.07 -20.99 0.11
C PHE A 127 13.25 -22.16 -0.44
N GLU A 128 13.87 -23.03 -1.25
CA GLU A 128 13.24 -24.25 -1.75
C GLU A 128 12.82 -25.20 -0.62
N ALA A 129 13.70 -25.45 0.36
CA ALA A 129 13.38 -26.31 1.50
C ALA A 129 12.17 -25.78 2.28
N TRP A 130 12.12 -24.47 2.52
CA TRP A 130 10.98 -23.82 3.16
C TRP A 130 9.70 -23.93 2.32
N LEU A 131 9.79 -23.74 1.00
CA LEU A 131 8.63 -23.90 0.11
C LEU A 131 8.11 -25.33 0.07
N ALA A 132 8.98 -26.34 0.17
CA ALA A 132 8.56 -27.73 0.20
C ALA A 132 7.69 -28.05 1.43
N GLU A 133 7.96 -27.38 2.56
CA GLU A 133 7.17 -27.49 3.79
C GLU A 133 5.88 -26.65 3.76
N ASN A 134 5.81 -25.62 2.90
CA ASN A 134 4.73 -24.64 2.84
C ASN A 134 4.03 -24.60 1.46
N LYS A 135 4.02 -25.74 0.76
CA LYS A 135 3.51 -25.82 -0.61
C LYS A 135 2.02 -25.48 -0.72
N ASP A 136 1.22 -26.00 0.20
CA ASP A 136 -0.24 -25.80 0.17
C ASP A 136 -0.58 -24.31 0.35
N GLN A 137 0.19 -23.59 1.16
CA GLN A 137 0.04 -22.15 1.36
C GLN A 137 0.45 -21.36 0.12
N LEU A 138 1.53 -21.74 -0.57
CA LEU A 138 1.89 -21.13 -1.85
C LEU A 138 0.76 -21.33 -2.87
N ASP A 139 0.24 -22.55 -2.97
CA ASP A 139 -0.83 -22.88 -3.92
C ASP A 139 -2.10 -22.05 -3.61
N GLU A 140 -2.43 -21.85 -2.34
CA GLU A 140 -3.55 -20.99 -1.90
C GLU A 140 -3.32 -19.50 -2.20
N ILE A 141 -2.13 -18.97 -1.93
CA ILE A 141 -1.76 -17.59 -2.27
C ILE A 141 -1.91 -17.36 -3.78
N VAL A 142 -1.43 -18.30 -4.60
CA VAL A 142 -1.55 -18.24 -6.06
C VAL A 142 -3.02 -18.30 -6.49
N ARG A 143 -3.81 -19.21 -5.92
CA ARG A 143 -5.25 -19.33 -6.20
C ARG A 143 -5.97 -18.01 -5.96
N ILE A 144 -5.73 -17.35 -4.82
CA ILE A 144 -6.34 -16.07 -4.47
C ILE A 144 -5.87 -14.97 -5.42
N ALA A 145 -4.57 -14.89 -5.70
CA ALA A 145 -4.01 -13.94 -6.65
C ALA A 145 -4.57 -14.12 -8.07
N GLU A 146 -5.00 -15.33 -8.44
CA GLU A 146 -5.60 -15.63 -9.75
C GLU A 146 -7.08 -15.28 -9.86
N LEU A 147 -7.75 -14.92 -8.75
CA LEU A 147 -9.15 -14.47 -8.78
C LEU A 147 -9.30 -13.19 -9.63
N PRO A 148 -10.32 -13.11 -10.50
CA PRO A 148 -10.43 -12.03 -11.48
C PRO A 148 -11.10 -10.76 -10.93
N GLU A 149 -11.82 -10.88 -9.82
CA GLU A 149 -12.65 -9.81 -9.26
C GLU A 149 -12.21 -9.46 -7.84
N GLN A 150 -12.48 -8.23 -7.44
CA GLN A 150 -12.17 -7.69 -6.13
C GLN A 150 -13.19 -6.62 -5.78
N SER A 151 -13.56 -6.53 -4.50
CA SER A 151 -14.39 -5.43 -4.01
C SER A 151 -14.11 -5.17 -2.54
N ALA A 152 -14.16 -3.91 -2.13
CA ALA A 152 -14.10 -3.51 -0.72
C ALA A 152 -15.49 -3.41 -0.07
N LYS A 153 -16.56 -3.84 -0.75
CA LYS A 153 -17.93 -3.78 -0.23
C LYS A 153 -18.05 -4.51 1.12
N GLY A 154 -18.53 -3.81 2.14
CA GLY A 154 -18.76 -4.37 3.48
C GLY A 154 -17.49 -4.65 4.28
N ILE A 155 -16.30 -4.27 3.79
CA ILE A 155 -15.03 -4.39 4.51
C ILE A 155 -14.76 -3.06 5.19
N ASP A 156 -14.58 -3.08 6.51
CA ASP A 156 -14.16 -1.89 7.25
C ASP A 156 -12.67 -1.59 7.02
N PHE A 157 -12.28 -0.33 7.21
CA PHE A 157 -10.92 0.11 6.91
C PHE A 157 -9.87 -0.42 7.89
N ASP A 158 -10.26 -0.74 9.13
CA ASP A 158 -9.34 -1.32 10.12
C ASP A 158 -8.96 -2.74 9.73
N ARG A 159 -9.95 -3.52 9.28
CA ARG A 159 -9.77 -4.84 8.69
C ARG A 159 -8.89 -4.77 7.43
N PHE A 160 -9.13 -3.79 6.56
CA PHE A 160 -8.23 -3.50 5.43
C PHE A 160 -6.79 -3.29 5.91
N CYS A 161 -6.57 -2.39 6.89
CA CYS A 161 -5.23 -2.03 7.37
C CYS A 161 -4.51 -3.22 7.99
N ASN A 162 -5.21 -4.01 8.80
CA ASN A 162 -4.66 -5.19 9.46
C ASN A 162 -4.28 -6.27 8.44
N GLY A 163 -5.19 -6.57 7.52
CA GLY A 163 -4.94 -7.54 6.46
C GLY A 163 -3.78 -7.11 5.58
N ALA A 164 -3.81 -5.88 5.04
CA ALA A 164 -2.82 -5.34 4.12
C ALA A 164 -1.36 -5.47 4.61
N ARG A 165 -1.11 -5.40 5.92
CA ARG A 165 0.24 -5.57 6.50
C ARG A 165 0.83 -6.95 6.22
N LEU A 166 0.04 -8.00 6.41
CA LEU A 166 0.47 -9.40 6.30
C LEU A 166 0.79 -9.80 4.86
N THR A 167 0.25 -9.02 3.93
CA THR A 167 0.37 -9.26 2.49
C THR A 167 1.78 -9.08 1.96
N THR A 168 2.64 -8.46 2.77
CA THR A 168 4.04 -8.22 2.43
C THR A 168 4.84 -9.50 2.41
N ALA A 169 4.47 -10.46 3.27
CA ALA A 169 5.04 -11.79 3.22
C ALA A 169 4.63 -12.51 1.92
N TYR A 170 3.36 -12.43 1.51
CA TYR A 170 2.87 -13.10 0.31
C TYR A 170 3.55 -12.60 -0.97
N GLY A 171 3.71 -11.27 -1.10
CA GLY A 171 4.46 -10.69 -2.23
C GLY A 171 5.89 -11.22 -2.30
N LYS A 172 6.59 -11.31 -1.16
CA LYS A 172 7.96 -11.88 -1.10
C LYS A 172 7.98 -13.36 -1.45
N ILE A 173 7.03 -14.14 -0.95
CA ILE A 173 6.90 -15.57 -1.25
C ILE A 173 6.76 -15.78 -2.76
N LEU A 174 5.85 -15.04 -3.41
CA LEU A 174 5.63 -15.12 -4.86
C LEU A 174 6.87 -14.65 -5.65
N ASN A 175 7.50 -13.55 -5.24
CA ASN A 175 8.71 -13.03 -5.89
C ASN A 175 9.89 -14.01 -5.80
N GLY A 176 10.12 -14.59 -4.61
CA GLY A 176 11.13 -15.62 -4.40
C GLY A 176 10.83 -16.90 -5.18
N SER A 177 9.55 -17.27 -5.27
CA SER A 177 9.10 -18.45 -6.04
C SER A 177 9.33 -18.26 -7.53
N ALA A 178 9.07 -17.04 -8.04
CA ALA A 178 9.39 -16.68 -9.42
C ALA A 178 10.89 -16.78 -9.70
N LEU A 179 11.74 -16.28 -8.79
CA LEU A 179 13.19 -16.35 -8.92
C LEU A 179 13.72 -17.78 -8.85
N LEU A 180 13.22 -18.59 -7.92
CA LEU A 180 13.60 -19.99 -7.80
C LEU A 180 13.23 -20.79 -9.04
N ALA A 181 11.99 -20.64 -9.54
CA ALA A 181 11.53 -21.32 -10.75
C ALA A 181 12.35 -20.91 -11.99
N PHE A 182 12.65 -19.61 -12.12
CA PHE A 182 13.50 -19.09 -13.18
C PHE A 182 14.91 -19.72 -13.14
N GLY A 183 15.52 -19.77 -11.95
CA GLY A 183 16.85 -20.37 -11.75
C GLY A 183 16.93 -21.86 -12.07
N LYS A 184 15.79 -22.57 -12.04
CA LYS A 184 15.66 -23.98 -12.42
C LYS A 184 15.34 -24.18 -13.91
N GLY A 185 15.18 -23.11 -14.68
CA GLY A 185 14.76 -23.16 -16.08
C GLY A 185 13.25 -23.38 -16.27
N ASP A 186 12.44 -23.35 -15.21
CA ASP A 186 10.98 -23.45 -15.30
C ASP A 186 10.36 -22.07 -15.54
N GLN A 187 10.44 -21.61 -16.79
CA GLN A 187 9.92 -20.30 -17.21
C GLN A 187 8.41 -20.17 -17.01
N ALA A 188 7.66 -21.26 -17.19
CA ALA A 188 6.20 -21.24 -17.07
C ALA A 188 5.77 -20.94 -15.64
N SER A 189 6.35 -21.64 -14.66
CA SER A 189 6.09 -21.38 -13.25
C SER A 189 6.60 -20.00 -12.82
N ALA A 190 7.79 -19.59 -13.31
CA ALA A 190 8.34 -18.27 -13.00
C ALA A 190 7.39 -17.12 -13.42
N LEU A 191 6.88 -17.17 -14.65
CA LEU A 191 5.92 -16.21 -15.17
C LEU A 191 4.58 -16.26 -14.43
N ARG A 192 4.10 -17.46 -14.04
CA ARG A 192 2.87 -17.61 -13.25
C ARG A 192 3.00 -16.92 -11.90
N TYR A 193 4.08 -17.16 -11.16
CA TYR A 193 4.31 -16.53 -9.86
C TYR A 193 4.51 -15.02 -9.97
N ALA A 194 5.23 -14.55 -11.00
CA ALA A 194 5.38 -13.13 -11.28
C ALA A 194 4.01 -12.46 -11.54
N LYS A 195 3.16 -13.08 -12.37
CA LYS A 195 1.80 -12.60 -12.65
C LYS A 195 0.92 -12.60 -11.40
N ALA A 196 1.01 -13.64 -10.58
CA ALA A 196 0.32 -13.72 -9.30
C ALA A 196 0.74 -12.57 -8.37
N ALA A 197 2.03 -12.25 -8.26
CA ALA A 197 2.51 -11.14 -7.44
C ALA A 197 1.96 -9.78 -7.91
N ILE A 198 1.90 -9.54 -9.22
CA ILE A 198 1.30 -8.31 -9.78
C ILE A 198 -0.19 -8.23 -9.42
N ARG A 199 -0.94 -9.32 -9.64
CA ARG A 199 -2.39 -9.40 -9.36
C ARG A 199 -2.73 -9.26 -7.88
N LEU A 200 -1.86 -9.75 -6.99
CA LEU A 200 -2.02 -9.55 -5.57
C LEU A 200 -2.00 -8.05 -5.20
N GLY A 201 -1.13 -7.28 -5.86
CA GLY A 201 -1.16 -5.83 -5.78
C GLY A 201 -2.45 -5.23 -6.37
N ASP A 202 -2.99 -5.81 -7.45
CA ASP A 202 -4.23 -5.35 -8.08
C ASP A 202 -5.45 -5.54 -7.17
N HIS A 203 -5.44 -6.55 -6.29
CA HIS A 203 -6.48 -6.72 -5.27
C HIS A 203 -6.50 -5.60 -4.23
N LEU A 204 -5.35 -4.99 -3.94
CA LEU A 204 -5.25 -3.85 -3.02
C LEU A 204 -5.65 -2.52 -3.67
N THR A 205 -5.34 -2.35 -4.96
CA THR A 205 -5.52 -1.07 -5.66
C THR A 205 -6.75 -1.02 -6.57
N GLY A 206 -7.29 -2.17 -6.95
CA GLY A 206 -8.41 -2.30 -7.89
C GLY A 206 -9.78 -2.38 -7.24
N VAL A 207 -9.89 -2.09 -5.95
CA VAL A 207 -11.18 -1.91 -5.24
C VAL A 207 -11.75 -0.51 -5.50
N GLU A 208 -12.99 -0.28 -5.08
CA GLU A 208 -13.75 0.93 -5.42
C GLU A 208 -13.33 2.15 -4.59
N ALA A 209 -12.84 1.91 -3.37
CA ALA A 209 -12.27 2.92 -2.48
C ALA A 209 -10.81 2.55 -2.10
N PRO A 210 -9.86 2.59 -3.04
CA PRO A 210 -8.48 2.23 -2.76
C PRO A 210 -7.85 3.24 -1.80
N SER A 211 -6.91 2.77 -0.96
CA SER A 211 -6.18 3.64 -0.02
C SER A 211 -4.74 3.87 -0.46
N MET A 212 -4.16 4.98 -0.01
CA MET A 212 -2.74 5.29 -0.17
C MET A 212 -1.88 4.19 0.45
N LEU A 213 -2.28 3.64 1.59
CA LEU A 213 -1.61 2.49 2.22
C LEU A 213 -1.59 1.28 1.27
N GLY A 214 -2.76 0.90 0.72
CA GLY A 214 -2.86 -0.18 -0.25
C GLY A 214 -1.97 0.03 -1.48
N LYS A 215 -1.93 1.27 -1.96
CA LYS A 215 -1.08 1.66 -3.10
C LYS A 215 0.41 1.51 -2.80
N VAL A 216 0.87 2.03 -1.66
CA VAL A 216 2.26 1.89 -1.19
C VAL A 216 2.66 0.42 -1.11
N ILE A 217 1.79 -0.38 -0.51
CA ILE A 217 2.00 -1.80 -0.31
C ILE A 217 2.09 -2.54 -1.66
N ALA A 218 1.13 -2.33 -2.56
CA ALA A 218 1.13 -2.92 -3.90
C ALA A 218 2.37 -2.53 -4.72
N GLN A 219 2.78 -1.25 -4.67
CA GLN A 219 4.01 -0.81 -5.32
C GLN A 219 5.26 -1.46 -4.73
N GLY A 220 5.27 -1.76 -3.42
CA GLY A 220 6.35 -2.52 -2.79
C GLY A 220 6.58 -3.89 -3.42
N TYR A 221 5.51 -4.67 -3.66
CA TYR A 221 5.62 -6.04 -4.20
C TYR A 221 6.00 -6.07 -5.66
N ARG A 222 5.26 -5.29 -6.47
CA ARG A 222 5.55 -5.14 -7.89
C ARG A 222 6.96 -4.58 -8.08
N GLY A 223 7.35 -3.67 -7.19
CA GLY A 223 8.64 -3.06 -7.23
C GLY A 223 9.79 -4.02 -6.93
N SER A 224 9.66 -4.79 -5.85
CA SER A 224 10.59 -5.86 -5.49
C SER A 224 10.74 -6.89 -6.63
N LEU A 225 9.63 -7.30 -7.26
CA LEU A 225 9.66 -8.23 -8.39
C LEU A 225 10.44 -7.68 -9.58
N ARG A 226 10.18 -6.42 -9.94
CA ARG A 226 10.86 -5.75 -11.06
C ARG A 226 12.34 -5.53 -10.78
N ASP A 227 12.70 -5.23 -9.54
CA ASP A 227 14.09 -5.08 -9.12
C ASP A 227 14.82 -6.44 -9.17
N LEU A 228 14.18 -7.53 -8.71
CA LEU A 228 14.70 -8.89 -8.86
C LEU A 228 14.84 -9.29 -10.34
N PHE A 229 13.85 -8.99 -11.16
CA PHE A 229 13.93 -9.22 -12.60
C PHE A 229 15.12 -8.49 -13.22
N ALA A 230 15.26 -7.19 -12.99
CA ALA A 230 16.33 -6.38 -13.56
C ALA A 230 17.73 -6.86 -13.11
N ASN A 231 17.87 -7.23 -11.84
CA ASN A 231 19.17 -7.60 -11.27
C ASN A 231 19.56 -9.06 -11.53
N SER A 232 18.59 -9.98 -11.62
CA SER A 232 18.87 -11.43 -11.62
C SER A 232 18.41 -12.15 -12.88
N MET A 233 17.32 -11.72 -13.53
CA MET A 233 16.73 -12.44 -14.68
C MET A 233 17.10 -11.78 -16.02
N LEU A 234 17.02 -10.45 -16.09
CA LEU A 234 17.26 -9.67 -17.29
C LEU A 234 18.63 -9.97 -17.94
N PRO A 235 19.76 -10.09 -17.19
CA PRO A 235 21.05 -10.44 -17.80
C PRO A 235 21.08 -11.82 -18.46
N ALA A 236 20.30 -12.78 -17.96
CA ALA A 236 20.22 -14.12 -18.54
C ALA A 236 19.27 -14.19 -19.75
N LEU A 237 18.31 -13.28 -19.81
CA LEU A 237 17.32 -13.19 -20.89
C LEU A 237 17.76 -12.29 -22.06
N SER A 238 18.86 -11.54 -21.94
CA SER A 238 19.26 -10.51 -22.91
C SER A 238 19.40 -11.02 -24.36
N ASN A 239 19.68 -12.31 -24.54
CA ASN A 239 19.82 -12.94 -25.87
C ASN A 239 18.56 -13.69 -26.34
N ASP A 240 17.44 -13.57 -25.61
CA ASP A 240 16.15 -14.19 -25.95
C ASP A 240 15.06 -13.11 -26.06
N PRO A 241 14.89 -12.50 -27.24
CA PRO A 241 13.89 -11.44 -27.46
C PRO A 241 12.46 -11.88 -27.15
N GLN A 242 12.11 -13.15 -27.41
CA GLN A 242 10.77 -13.65 -27.17
C GLN A 242 10.48 -13.77 -25.67
N ALA A 243 11.42 -14.33 -24.91
CA ALA A 243 11.30 -14.39 -23.46
C ALA A 243 11.29 -12.98 -22.83
N LEU A 244 12.15 -12.07 -23.29
CA LEU A 244 12.15 -10.67 -22.84
C LEU A 244 10.80 -9.99 -23.06
N GLN A 245 10.22 -10.13 -24.25
CA GLN A 245 8.92 -9.57 -24.56
C GLN A 245 7.83 -10.14 -23.65
N THR A 246 7.85 -11.46 -23.43
CA THR A 246 6.89 -12.14 -22.53
C THR A 246 7.01 -11.62 -21.09
N TRP A 247 8.24 -11.48 -20.59
CA TRP A 247 8.47 -10.93 -19.26
C TRP A 247 8.07 -9.46 -19.15
N ARG A 248 8.32 -8.64 -20.18
CA ARG A 248 7.88 -7.26 -20.24
C ARG A 248 6.36 -7.17 -20.17
N GLU A 249 5.67 -8.01 -20.94
CA GLU A 249 4.21 -8.11 -20.94
C GLU A 249 3.66 -8.58 -19.61
N VAL A 250 4.38 -9.34 -18.77
CA VAL A 250 3.89 -9.70 -17.43
C VAL A 250 4.14 -8.58 -16.43
N LEU A 251 5.34 -7.98 -16.46
CA LEU A 251 5.78 -7.04 -15.44
C LEU A 251 5.24 -5.61 -15.63
N PHE A 252 4.84 -5.23 -16.84
CA PHE A 252 4.50 -3.85 -17.20
C PHE A 252 3.12 -3.68 -17.87
N GLN A 253 2.11 -4.46 -17.45
CA GLN A 253 0.77 -4.48 -18.09
C GLN A 253 -0.04 -3.19 -17.97
N LYS A 254 -0.05 -2.56 -16.78
CA LYS A 254 -0.87 -1.38 -16.50
C LYS A 254 -0.02 -0.33 -15.83
N GLN A 255 0.23 0.77 -16.53
CA GLN A 255 0.69 2.01 -15.90
C GLN A 255 -0.52 2.69 -15.27
N ASP A 256 -0.33 3.28 -14.09
CA ASP A 256 -1.36 4.08 -13.46
C ASP A 256 -1.67 5.30 -14.33
N THR A 257 -2.94 5.44 -14.67
CA THR A 257 -3.46 6.61 -15.37
C THR A 257 -3.76 7.73 -14.37
N ALA A 258 -3.94 8.94 -14.87
CA ALA A 258 -4.44 10.04 -14.06
C ALA A 258 -5.80 9.72 -13.39
N ALA A 259 -6.66 8.95 -14.06
CA ALA A 259 -7.93 8.51 -13.50
C ALA A 259 -7.72 7.56 -12.31
N ASP A 260 -6.73 6.66 -12.37
CA ASP A 260 -6.39 5.77 -11.25
C ASP A 260 -5.92 6.59 -10.02
N TYR A 261 -5.17 7.68 -10.22
CA TYR A 261 -4.79 8.58 -9.12
C TYR A 261 -5.95 9.43 -8.59
N GLY A 262 -6.87 9.87 -9.45
CA GLY A 262 -8.10 10.52 -9.01
C GLY A 262 -8.95 9.58 -8.15
N GLN A 263 -9.11 8.33 -8.58
CA GLN A 263 -9.79 7.30 -7.80
C GLN A 263 -9.08 7.01 -6.47
N LEU A 264 -7.74 6.97 -6.47
CA LEU A 264 -6.93 6.82 -5.25
C LEU A 264 -7.19 7.94 -4.24
N LEU A 265 -7.25 9.19 -4.70
CA LEU A 265 -7.52 10.34 -3.84
C LEU A 265 -8.93 10.32 -3.26
N THR A 266 -9.93 9.99 -4.08
CA THR A 266 -11.32 9.82 -3.62
C THR A 266 -11.41 8.66 -2.62
N GLY A 267 -10.80 7.52 -2.92
CA GLY A 267 -10.77 6.37 -2.02
C GLY A 267 -10.09 6.70 -0.68
N GLU A 268 -8.95 7.40 -0.72
CA GLU A 268 -8.26 7.86 0.49
C GLU A 268 -9.10 8.84 1.30
N TRP A 269 -9.79 9.79 0.65
CA TRP A 269 -10.72 10.69 1.33
C TRP A 269 -11.78 9.89 2.10
N ASN A 270 -12.39 8.89 1.46
CA ASN A 270 -13.42 8.06 2.11
C ASN A 270 -12.85 7.29 3.31
N ASN A 271 -11.70 6.63 3.12
CA ASN A 271 -11.05 5.83 4.16
C ASN A 271 -10.62 6.69 5.35
N LEU A 272 -9.97 7.82 5.08
CA LEU A 272 -9.47 8.73 6.11
C LEU A 272 -10.61 9.37 6.90
N ILE A 273 -11.63 9.90 6.21
CA ILE A 273 -12.73 10.60 6.86
C ILE A 273 -13.53 9.66 7.75
N ARG A 274 -13.88 8.49 7.22
CA ARG A 274 -14.70 7.50 7.90
C ARG A 274 -13.99 6.85 9.08
N ALA A 275 -12.74 6.42 8.90
CA ALA A 275 -12.04 5.61 9.88
C ALA A 275 -11.19 6.40 10.88
N ASN A 276 -10.77 7.63 10.54
CA ASN A 276 -9.83 8.40 11.36
C ASN A 276 -10.43 9.72 11.83
N VAL A 277 -10.83 10.58 10.89
CA VAL A 277 -11.21 11.97 11.20
C VAL A 277 -12.50 12.03 12.01
N LEU A 278 -13.58 11.38 11.56
CA LEU A 278 -14.87 11.46 12.23
C LEU A 278 -14.85 10.82 13.62
N PRO A 279 -14.31 9.60 13.83
CA PRO A 279 -14.15 9.05 15.17
C PRO A 279 -13.34 9.96 16.09
N ALA A 280 -12.23 10.52 15.60
CA ALA A 280 -11.38 11.40 16.41
C ALA A 280 -12.09 12.70 16.82
N MET A 281 -12.84 13.34 15.90
CA MET A 281 -13.67 14.51 16.20
C MET A 281 -14.76 14.19 17.25
N LEU A 282 -15.28 12.96 17.25
CA LEU A 282 -16.32 12.50 18.18
C LEU A 282 -15.74 12.00 19.52
N GLY A 283 -14.44 12.18 19.75
CA GLY A 283 -13.78 11.85 21.00
C GLY A 283 -13.45 10.37 21.16
N ALA A 284 -13.22 9.65 20.04
CA ALA A 284 -12.46 8.41 20.09
C ALA A 284 -11.08 8.74 20.68
N GLU A 285 -10.70 8.05 21.75
CA GLU A 285 -9.40 8.24 22.35
C GLU A 285 -8.33 7.74 21.37
N ASN A 286 -7.42 8.62 21.00
CA ASN A 286 -6.18 8.20 20.36
C ASN A 286 -5.49 7.24 21.34
N SER A 287 -5.12 6.04 20.88
CA SER A 287 -4.48 5.00 21.70
C SER A 287 -3.13 5.41 22.32
N GLN A 288 -2.70 6.65 22.14
CA GLN A 288 -1.45 7.21 22.68
C GLN A 288 -1.74 8.23 23.79
N PRO A 289 -1.30 7.97 25.04
CA PRO A 289 -1.33 8.96 26.11
C PRO A 289 -0.60 10.25 25.69
N GLY A 290 -1.30 11.39 25.70
CA GLY A 290 -0.73 12.69 25.35
C GLY A 290 -0.80 13.06 23.87
N ALA A 291 -1.42 12.25 23.01
CA ALA A 291 -1.75 12.68 21.66
C ALA A 291 -2.71 13.89 21.74
N PRO A 292 -2.47 14.96 20.95
CA PRO A 292 -3.38 16.11 20.93
C PRO A 292 -4.79 15.64 20.55
N SER A 293 -5.80 16.20 21.22
CA SER A 293 -7.19 15.99 20.83
C SER A 293 -7.38 16.49 19.40
N PHE A 294 -8.04 15.69 18.55
CA PHE A 294 -8.47 16.12 17.22
C PHE A 294 -9.64 17.11 17.37
N ASP A 295 -9.31 18.33 17.78
CA ASP A 295 -10.26 19.39 18.08
C ASP A 295 -10.22 20.42 16.96
N VAL A 296 -11.26 20.42 16.13
CA VAL A 296 -11.41 21.29 14.97
C VAL A 296 -12.51 22.29 15.29
N PRO A 297 -12.19 23.59 15.51
CA PRO A 297 -13.18 24.59 15.88
C PRO A 297 -14.30 24.78 14.86
N ASP A 298 -13.97 24.60 13.58
CA ASP A 298 -14.91 24.68 12.47
C ASP A 298 -14.84 23.39 11.62
N PRO A 299 -15.59 22.34 11.99
CA PRO A 299 -15.60 21.07 11.26
C PRO A 299 -16.12 21.21 9.83
N ASP A 300 -17.07 22.11 9.58
CA ASP A 300 -17.65 22.30 8.25
C ASP A 300 -16.61 22.92 7.31
N ALA A 301 -15.86 23.94 7.77
CA ALA A 301 -14.73 24.49 7.02
C ALA A 301 -13.64 23.44 6.77
N TYR A 302 -13.36 22.58 7.75
CA TYR A 302 -12.41 21.47 7.56
C TYR A 302 -12.84 20.55 6.41
N PHE A 303 -14.07 20.04 6.44
CA PHE A 303 -14.55 19.10 5.42
C PHE A 303 -14.62 19.76 4.04
N GLN A 304 -15.07 21.01 3.95
CA GLN A 304 -15.08 21.74 2.70
C GLN A 304 -13.67 21.86 2.10
N GLN A 305 -12.72 22.35 2.89
CA GLN A 305 -11.37 22.66 2.41
C GLN A 305 -10.58 21.40 2.07
N TYR A 306 -10.71 20.35 2.88
CA TYR A 306 -10.08 19.06 2.61
C TYR A 306 -10.63 18.40 1.33
N THR A 307 -11.95 18.44 1.15
CA THR A 307 -12.60 17.89 -0.05
C THR A 307 -12.22 18.68 -1.30
N GLU A 308 -12.21 20.02 -1.23
CA GLU A 308 -11.78 20.87 -2.34
C GLU A 308 -10.30 20.67 -2.70
N ALA A 309 -9.41 20.57 -1.71
CA ALA A 309 -8.00 20.28 -1.95
C ALA A 309 -7.80 18.92 -2.64
N THR A 310 -8.54 17.90 -2.20
CA THR A 310 -8.52 16.56 -2.81
C THR A 310 -8.98 16.61 -4.27
N ARG A 311 -10.08 17.32 -4.58
CA ARG A 311 -10.55 17.53 -5.96
C ARG A 311 -9.52 18.26 -6.83
N ARG A 312 -8.90 19.32 -6.30
CA ARG A 312 -7.88 20.08 -7.02
C ARG A 312 -6.69 19.20 -7.38
N LEU A 313 -6.22 18.38 -6.44
CA LEU A 313 -5.12 17.44 -6.66
C LEU A 313 -5.50 16.31 -7.64
N ALA A 314 -6.73 15.78 -7.57
CA ALA A 314 -7.18 14.80 -8.58
C ALA A 314 -7.22 15.42 -9.99
N ALA A 315 -7.71 16.66 -10.08
CA ALA A 315 -7.77 17.39 -11.35
C ALA A 315 -6.38 17.77 -11.90
N SER A 316 -5.36 17.99 -11.06
CA SER A 316 -3.99 18.25 -11.53
C SER A 316 -3.42 17.02 -12.23
N PHE A 317 -3.59 15.83 -11.67
CA PHE A 317 -3.16 14.59 -12.32
C PHE A 317 -3.85 14.38 -13.67
N ALA A 318 -5.15 14.66 -13.77
CA ALA A 318 -5.88 14.60 -15.03
C ALA A 318 -5.29 15.53 -16.13
N LYS A 319 -4.73 16.68 -15.74
CA LYS A 319 -4.11 17.64 -16.66
C LYS A 319 -2.69 17.28 -17.08
N ALA A 320 -1.97 16.48 -16.30
CA ALA A 320 -0.59 16.07 -16.60
C ALA A 320 -0.50 15.25 -17.92
N GLY A 321 -1.59 14.60 -18.31
CA GLY A 321 -1.70 13.77 -19.50
C GLY A 321 -1.67 12.26 -19.19
N PRO A 322 -1.95 11.39 -20.18
CA PRO A 322 -2.00 9.96 -19.97
C PRO A 322 -0.67 9.40 -19.43
N GLY A 323 -0.75 8.63 -18.34
CA GLY A 323 0.41 7.99 -17.73
C GLY A 323 1.41 8.95 -17.06
N ARG A 324 1.08 10.23 -16.89
CA ARG A 324 1.97 11.23 -16.29
C ARG A 324 1.57 11.59 -14.87
N ILE A 325 2.57 11.78 -14.02
CA ILE A 325 2.41 12.27 -12.65
C ILE A 325 3.11 13.62 -12.56
N ASP A 326 2.34 14.69 -12.41
CA ASP A 326 2.91 16.01 -12.16
C ASP A 326 3.27 16.15 -10.68
N LEU A 327 4.54 15.86 -10.35
CA LEU A 327 5.02 15.99 -8.98
C LEU A 327 5.12 17.44 -8.49
N SER A 328 5.07 18.43 -9.38
CA SER A 328 5.02 19.85 -8.96
C SER A 328 3.71 20.18 -8.25
N GLN A 329 2.66 19.38 -8.50
CA GLN A 329 1.34 19.49 -7.89
C GLN A 329 1.02 18.19 -7.14
N SER A 330 1.86 17.82 -6.17
CA SER A 330 1.77 16.57 -5.41
C SER A 330 1.27 16.72 -3.98
N ASP A 331 0.76 17.90 -3.61
CA ASP A 331 0.38 18.23 -2.25
C ASP A 331 -1.06 18.75 -2.16
N LEU A 332 -1.65 18.64 -0.96
CA LEU A 332 -2.92 19.26 -0.66
C LEU A 332 -2.68 20.72 -0.23
N GLU A 333 -3.15 21.66 -1.04
CA GLU A 333 -3.04 23.08 -0.76
C GLU A 333 -4.32 23.62 -0.12
N PHE A 334 -4.15 24.32 1.01
CA PHE A 334 -5.25 24.92 1.78
C PHE A 334 -5.08 26.45 1.82
N PRO A 335 -6.11 27.23 1.45
CA PRO A 335 -6.06 28.69 1.53
C PRO A 335 -6.03 29.15 2.99
N GLU A 336 -5.19 30.13 3.32
CA GLU A 336 -5.11 30.66 4.70
C GLU A 336 -6.26 31.60 5.06
N SER A 337 -6.90 32.23 4.07
CA SER A 337 -7.94 33.23 4.30
C SER A 337 -9.28 32.59 4.67
N GLY A 338 -9.89 33.06 5.75
CA GLY A 338 -11.26 32.69 6.13
C GLY A 338 -11.38 31.37 6.88
N ILE A 339 -10.26 30.76 7.28
CA ILE A 339 -10.22 29.55 8.12
C ILE A 339 -9.59 29.92 9.45
N ASP A 340 -10.15 29.40 10.55
CA ASP A 340 -9.51 29.49 11.86
C ASP A 340 -8.10 28.84 11.85
N ALA A 341 -7.14 29.45 12.55
CA ALA A 341 -5.74 29.00 12.56
C ALA A 341 -5.57 27.55 13.04
N LYS A 342 -6.41 27.10 13.99
CA LYS A 342 -6.36 25.72 14.49
C LYS A 342 -6.93 24.75 13.46
N THR A 343 -8.05 25.09 12.82
CA THR A 343 -8.59 24.30 11.70
C THR A 343 -7.57 24.18 10.56
N LEU A 344 -6.92 25.28 10.18
CA LEU A 344 -5.87 25.28 9.15
C LEU A 344 -4.69 24.37 9.56
N HIS A 345 -4.25 24.44 10.81
CA HIS A 345 -3.18 23.58 11.31
C HIS A 345 -3.53 22.08 11.19
N VAL A 346 -4.76 21.70 11.56
CA VAL A 346 -5.22 20.31 11.46
C VAL A 346 -5.31 19.86 9.99
N LEU A 347 -5.77 20.72 9.08
CA LEU A 347 -5.75 20.45 7.64
C LEU A 347 -4.33 20.21 7.12
N GLN A 348 -3.38 21.07 7.50
CA GLN A 348 -1.97 20.95 7.10
C GLN A 348 -1.34 19.65 7.61
N GLU A 349 -1.54 19.28 8.88
CA GLU A 349 -1.01 18.02 9.42
C GLU A 349 -1.66 16.81 8.75
N THR A 350 -2.94 16.90 8.38
CA THR A 350 -3.64 15.84 7.63
C THR A 350 -3.08 15.69 6.21
N GLY A 351 -2.76 16.80 5.52
CA GLY A 351 -2.24 16.77 4.15
C GLY A 351 -0.75 16.46 4.02
N LYS A 352 0.03 16.62 5.08
CA LYS A 352 1.51 16.57 5.08
C LYS A 352 2.14 15.33 4.44
N MET A 353 1.45 14.18 4.50
CA MET A 353 1.96 12.93 3.92
C MET A 353 1.89 12.86 2.39
N TYR A 354 0.98 13.61 1.76
CA TYR A 354 0.66 13.47 0.34
C TYR A 354 1.88 13.75 -0.52
N ARG A 355 2.55 14.88 -0.29
CA ARG A 355 3.78 15.27 -1.02
C ARG A 355 4.86 14.19 -0.98
N GLY A 356 5.13 13.64 0.20
CA GLY A 356 6.14 12.60 0.38
C GLY A 356 5.80 11.31 -0.35
N LEU A 357 4.53 10.88 -0.27
CA LEU A 357 4.04 9.66 -0.91
C LEU A 357 4.01 9.78 -2.42
N PHE A 358 3.46 10.86 -2.97
CA PHE A 358 3.43 11.07 -4.42
C PHE A 358 4.84 11.23 -5.01
N LYS A 359 5.75 11.91 -4.31
CA LYS A 359 7.17 11.93 -4.70
C LYS A 359 7.75 10.52 -4.79
N ALA A 360 7.47 9.67 -3.80
CA ALA A 360 7.93 8.29 -3.80
C ALA A 360 7.29 7.46 -4.93
N PHE A 361 6.00 7.66 -5.21
CA PHE A 361 5.32 7.06 -6.36
C PHE A 361 5.96 7.49 -7.68
N GLY A 362 6.29 8.77 -7.83
CA GLY A 362 7.01 9.27 -9.00
C GLY A 362 8.36 8.60 -9.19
N ILE A 363 9.21 8.57 -8.15
CA ILE A 363 10.51 7.89 -8.20
C ILE A 363 10.33 6.41 -8.62
N ARG A 364 9.37 5.70 -8.03
CA ARG A 364 9.08 4.31 -8.38
C ARG A 364 8.64 4.18 -9.84
N THR A 365 7.75 5.05 -10.30
CA THR A 365 7.22 5.04 -11.67
C THR A 365 8.36 5.26 -12.69
N THR A 366 9.27 6.21 -12.43
CA THR A 366 10.45 6.43 -13.27
C THR A 366 11.37 5.21 -13.30
N LYS A 367 11.65 4.59 -12.15
CA LYS A 367 12.50 3.38 -12.09
C LYS A 367 11.90 2.23 -12.90
N GLU A 368 10.59 2.03 -12.82
CA GLU A 368 9.90 0.97 -13.56
C GLU A 368 9.88 1.23 -15.05
N ALA A 369 9.61 2.47 -15.46
CA ALA A 369 9.71 2.87 -16.86
C ALA A 369 11.13 2.69 -17.40
N MET A 370 12.17 2.96 -16.59
CA MET A 370 13.57 2.74 -16.97
C MET A 370 13.89 1.24 -17.17
N ILE A 371 13.35 0.33 -16.35
CA ILE A 371 13.49 -1.12 -16.57
C ILE A 371 12.79 -1.54 -17.87
N SER A 372 11.57 -1.04 -18.12
CA SER A 372 10.86 -1.31 -19.38
C SER A 372 11.62 -0.74 -20.59
N ALA A 373 12.22 0.44 -20.47
CA ALA A 373 13.05 1.08 -21.49
C ALA A 373 14.32 0.28 -21.78
N ALA A 374 14.96 -0.27 -20.74
CA ALA A 374 16.09 -1.19 -20.88
C ALA A 374 15.72 -2.44 -21.70
N ILE A 375 14.53 -3.01 -21.49
CA ILE A 375 14.03 -4.12 -22.30
C ILE A 375 13.79 -3.67 -23.75
N ALA A 376 13.15 -2.51 -23.94
CA ALA A 376 12.89 -1.95 -25.27
C ALA A 376 14.18 -1.79 -26.10
N ILE A 377 15.25 -1.27 -25.49
CA ILE A 377 16.57 -1.14 -26.14
C ILE A 377 17.12 -2.50 -26.56
N GLN A 378 17.02 -3.53 -25.71
CA GLN A 378 17.46 -4.89 -26.04
C GLN A 378 16.65 -5.52 -27.17
N LEU A 379 15.38 -5.11 -27.33
CA LEU A 379 14.50 -5.52 -28.43
C LEU A 379 14.70 -4.68 -29.71
N GLY A 380 15.57 -3.67 -29.70
CA GLY A 380 15.79 -2.75 -30.82
C GLY A 380 14.68 -1.71 -31.00
N GLU A 381 13.92 -1.43 -29.94
CA GLU A 381 12.85 -0.43 -29.90
C GLU A 381 13.31 0.89 -29.29
N ASP A 382 12.46 1.92 -29.37
CA ASP A 382 12.67 3.20 -28.69
C ASP A 382 12.52 3.05 -27.18
N ALA A 383 13.42 3.69 -26.42
CA ALA A 383 13.42 3.67 -24.95
C ALA A 383 12.18 4.35 -24.35
N GLY A 384 11.47 5.17 -25.11
CA GLY A 384 10.33 5.95 -24.68
C GLY A 384 10.73 7.13 -23.80
N VAL A 385 9.75 7.60 -23.01
CA VAL A 385 9.89 8.74 -22.12
C VAL A 385 9.68 8.33 -20.67
N ASP A 386 10.31 9.05 -19.76
CA ASP A 386 10.00 8.96 -18.34
C ASP A 386 8.59 9.51 -18.09
N PRO A 387 7.65 8.71 -17.54
CA PRO A 387 6.28 9.12 -17.31
C PRO A 387 6.16 10.32 -16.36
N VAL A 388 7.13 10.54 -15.48
CA VAL A 388 7.07 11.66 -14.53
C VAL A 388 7.53 12.96 -15.19
N SER A 389 8.77 13.01 -15.68
CA SER A 389 9.29 14.23 -16.30
C SER A 389 8.73 14.51 -17.70
N GLY A 390 8.28 13.47 -18.41
CA GLY A 390 7.90 13.51 -19.82
C GLY A 390 9.09 13.64 -20.79
N ASN A 391 10.32 13.57 -20.28
CA ASN A 391 11.54 13.66 -21.07
C ASN A 391 12.01 12.26 -21.51
N PRO A 392 12.67 12.13 -22.67
CA PRO A 392 13.22 10.85 -23.12
C PRO A 392 14.32 10.35 -22.19
N PHE A 393 14.39 9.03 -22.01
CA PHE A 393 15.53 8.41 -21.34
C PHE A 393 16.82 8.62 -22.15
N GLN A 394 17.96 8.71 -21.46
CA GLN A 394 19.25 8.94 -22.10
C GLN A 394 20.01 7.61 -22.23
N TRP A 395 20.22 7.17 -23.46
CA TRP A 395 20.98 5.95 -23.76
C TRP A 395 22.37 6.29 -24.30
N ASP A 396 23.41 5.84 -23.60
CA ASP A 396 24.78 5.84 -24.11
C ASP A 396 25.16 4.46 -24.64
N ALA A 397 25.18 4.33 -25.97
CA ALA A 397 25.54 3.10 -26.65
C ALA A 397 27.01 2.67 -26.42
N THR A 398 27.89 3.60 -26.05
CA THR A 398 29.32 3.31 -25.82
C THR A 398 29.54 2.66 -24.47
N SER A 399 29.01 3.28 -23.40
CA SER A 399 29.09 2.70 -22.05
C SER A 399 28.01 1.64 -21.78
N ARG A 400 27.06 1.48 -22.69
CA ARG A 400 25.84 0.68 -22.56
C ARG A 400 25.05 1.05 -21.30
N THR A 401 24.93 2.35 -21.03
CA THR A 401 24.27 2.88 -19.84
C THR A 401 23.00 3.63 -20.22
N LEU A 402 21.89 3.26 -19.59
CA LEU A 402 20.63 3.99 -19.64
C LEU A 402 20.51 4.84 -18.36
N THR A 403 20.24 6.14 -18.48
CA THR A 403 20.04 7.05 -17.34
C THR A 403 18.67 7.72 -17.38
N SER A 404 18.12 7.97 -16.20
CA SER A 404 16.91 8.79 -16.05
C SER A 404 17.17 10.25 -16.42
N PRO A 405 16.16 10.99 -16.92
CA PRO A 405 16.27 12.43 -17.15
C PRO A 405 16.60 13.20 -15.87
N ALA A 406 17.25 14.36 -16.00
CA ALA A 406 17.53 15.25 -14.87
C ALA A 406 16.23 15.81 -14.26
N GLY A 407 16.20 16.03 -12.93
CA GLY A 407 15.13 16.77 -12.24
C GLY A 407 14.37 16.01 -11.14
N MET A 408 14.64 14.72 -10.93
CA MET A 408 13.91 13.89 -9.95
C MET A 408 14.72 13.51 -8.68
N GLY A 409 16.01 13.84 -8.65
CA GLY A 409 16.95 13.42 -7.60
C GLY A 409 18.30 13.02 -8.21
N ASP A 410 19.04 12.15 -7.50
CA ASP A 410 20.22 11.51 -8.08
C ASP A 410 19.78 10.65 -9.29
N PRO A 411 20.44 10.78 -10.45
CA PRO A 411 20.06 10.03 -11.63
C PRO A 411 20.26 8.53 -11.38
N ASP A 412 19.17 7.77 -11.53
CA ASP A 412 19.25 6.31 -11.56
C ASP A 412 19.84 5.87 -12.92
N SER A 413 20.60 4.78 -12.90
CA SER A 413 21.23 4.23 -14.10
C SER A 413 21.11 2.70 -14.15
N ILE A 414 20.87 2.15 -15.34
CA ILE A 414 20.95 0.71 -15.63
C ILE A 414 22.04 0.48 -16.67
N GLN A 415 23.00 -0.40 -16.34
CA GLN A 415 24.02 -0.84 -17.29
C GLN A 415 23.57 -2.15 -17.96
N LEU A 416 23.51 -2.14 -19.29
CA LEU A 416 23.15 -3.31 -20.10
C LEU A 416 24.40 -4.05 -20.54
N ARG A 417 24.46 -5.36 -20.28
CA ARG A 417 25.56 -6.21 -20.76
C ARG A 417 25.35 -6.63 -22.21
#